data_AF-A0A7X8YZ94-F1
#
_entry.id   AF-A0A7X8YZ94-F1
#
_cell.length_a   1.000
_cell.length_b   1.000
_cell.length_c   1.000
_cell.angle_alpha   90.00
_cell.angle_beta   90.00
_cell.angle_gamma   90.00
#
_symmetry.space_group_name_H-M   'P 1'
#
loop_
_entity.id
_entity.type
_entity.pdbx_description
1 polymer ?
#
loop_
_entity_poly.entity_id
_entity_poly.type
_entity_poly.pdbx_seq_one_letter_code
_entity_poly.pdbx_strand_id
1 'polypeptide(L)'
;MMWPFGNRTTRKARSFARMIRAKFDTAVTNADNMRHWANADGLSADAAASPDVRQTLRNRSRYEVANNSYARGIVLTLANDCVGTGPRLQLLTEDAEANDLIETAFAAWAAEIRLPAK
;
A
#
# COMPACT_ATOMS: atom_id res chain seq x y z
N MET A 1 83.25 -36.90 1.15
CA MET A 1 82.24 -35.95 1.67
C MET A 1 81.39 -35.50 0.48
N MET A 2 80.21 -36.09 0.28
CA MET A 2 79.34 -35.76 -0.86
C MET A 2 77.88 -35.91 -0.42
N TRP A 3 77.19 -34.79 -0.25
CA TRP A 3 75.75 -34.73 0.05
C TRP A 3 74.95 -34.78 -1.27
N PRO A 4 73.82 -35.51 -1.37
CA PRO A 4 72.97 -35.43 -2.54
C PRO A 4 71.97 -34.28 -2.38
N PHE A 5 71.90 -33.39 -3.37
CA PHE A 5 70.82 -32.41 -3.50
C PHE A 5 69.60 -33.10 -4.11
N GLY A 6 68.55 -33.31 -3.31
CA GLY A 6 67.25 -33.78 -3.78
C GLY A 6 66.35 -32.62 -4.21
N ASN A 7 65.91 -32.62 -5.46
CA ASN A 7 65.00 -31.62 -6.02
C ASN A 7 63.61 -31.76 -5.37
N ARG A 8 63.18 -30.74 -4.60
CA ARG A 8 61.83 -30.68 -4.02
C ARG A 8 60.86 -30.12 -5.06
N THR A 9 60.07 -30.98 -5.70
CA THR A 9 58.90 -30.59 -6.49
C THR A 9 57.84 -30.00 -5.56
N THR A 10 57.62 -28.69 -5.64
CA THR A 10 56.53 -28.01 -4.93
C THR A 10 55.21 -28.30 -5.64
N ARG A 11 54.39 -29.19 -5.07
CA ARG A 11 52.99 -29.32 -5.50
C ARG A 11 52.26 -28.02 -5.13
N LYS A 12 51.92 -27.19 -6.11
CA LYS A 12 50.98 -26.06 -5.92
C LYS A 12 49.65 -26.63 -5.40
N ALA A 13 49.34 -26.37 -4.13
CA ALA A 13 48.00 -26.62 -3.61
C ALA A 13 47.02 -25.74 -4.40
N ARG A 14 46.07 -26.37 -5.12
CA ARG A 14 44.96 -25.63 -5.71
C ARG A 14 44.10 -25.11 -4.55
N SER A 15 44.24 -23.82 -4.27
CA SER A 15 43.25 -23.07 -3.48
C SER A 15 41.92 -23.15 -4.23
N PHE A 16 41.01 -23.99 -3.76
CA PHE A 16 39.61 -23.87 -4.13
C PHE A 16 39.09 -22.66 -3.37
N ALA A 17 39.15 -21.48 -3.99
CA ALA A 17 38.47 -20.31 -3.47
C ALA A 17 36.99 -20.69 -3.35
N ARG A 18 36.51 -20.82 -2.11
CA ARG A 18 35.12 -21.17 -1.80
C ARG A 18 34.28 -19.99 -2.30
N MET A 19 33.66 -20.17 -3.46
CA MET A 19 32.84 -19.15 -4.10
C MET A 19 31.64 -18.90 -3.19
N ILE A 20 31.70 -17.83 -2.39
CA ILE A 20 30.56 -17.38 -1.59
C ILE A 20 29.51 -16.90 -2.58
N ARG A 21 28.47 -17.69 -2.77
CA ARG A 21 27.25 -17.26 -3.45
C ARG A 21 26.43 -16.48 -2.43
N ALA A 22 26.69 -15.19 -2.31
CA ALA A 22 25.81 -14.29 -1.59
C ALA A 22 24.45 -14.27 -2.30
N LYS A 23 23.38 -14.56 -1.56
CA LYS A 23 22.01 -14.40 -2.01
C LYS A 23 21.28 -13.55 -0.97
N PHE A 24 20.32 -12.76 -1.42
CA PHE A 24 19.41 -12.08 -0.51
C PHE A 24 18.44 -13.11 0.06
N ASP A 25 18.59 -13.41 1.36
CA ASP A 25 17.77 -14.40 2.07
C ASP A 25 16.27 -14.05 1.99
N THR A 26 15.96 -12.75 2.01
CA THR A 26 14.61 -12.21 1.87
C THR A 26 13.97 -12.45 0.50
N ALA A 27 14.78 -12.65 -0.56
CA ALA A 27 14.30 -12.89 -1.92
C ALA A 27 14.21 -14.40 -2.26
N VAL A 28 14.52 -15.28 -1.31
CA VAL A 28 14.39 -16.73 -1.50
C VAL A 28 12.95 -17.16 -1.25
N THR A 29 12.31 -17.81 -2.23
CA THR A 29 11.03 -18.49 -2.01
C THR A 29 11.25 -19.93 -1.58
N ASN A 30 10.72 -20.31 -0.41
CA ASN A 30 10.78 -21.66 0.17
C ASN A 30 9.38 -22.11 0.63
N ALA A 31 9.25 -23.36 1.09
CA ALA A 31 7.94 -23.90 1.49
C ALA A 31 7.27 -23.10 2.62
N ASP A 32 8.07 -22.52 3.52
CA ASP A 32 7.57 -21.78 4.68
C ASP A 32 7.03 -20.39 4.29
N ASN A 33 7.63 -19.73 3.29
CA ASN A 33 7.27 -18.37 2.90
C ASN A 33 6.49 -18.25 1.58
N MET A 34 6.31 -19.36 0.84
CA MET A 34 5.60 -19.35 -0.44
C MET A 34 4.18 -18.79 -0.33
N ARG A 35 3.44 -19.13 0.74
CA ARG A 35 2.09 -18.59 0.99
C ARG A 35 2.11 -17.11 1.33
N HIS A 36 3.15 -16.65 2.02
CA HIS A 36 3.30 -15.25 2.40
C HIS A 36 3.53 -14.37 1.17
N TRP A 37 4.35 -14.84 0.21
CA TRP A 37 4.68 -14.12 -1.02
C TRP A 37 3.77 -14.44 -2.21
N ALA A 38 2.74 -15.26 -2.04
CA ALA A 38 1.89 -15.73 -3.13
C ALA A 38 1.21 -14.60 -3.93
N ASN A 39 0.94 -13.47 -3.28
CA ASN A 39 0.32 -12.29 -3.89
C ASN A 39 1.32 -11.15 -4.13
N ALA A 40 2.62 -11.41 -4.02
CA ALA A 40 3.62 -10.41 -4.36
C ALA A 40 3.69 -10.25 -5.88
N ASP A 41 3.38 -9.06 -6.38
CA ASP A 41 3.47 -8.71 -7.79
C ASP A 41 4.45 -7.55 -8.02
N GLY A 42 4.70 -7.24 -9.28
CA GLY A 42 5.52 -6.10 -9.70
C GLY A 42 4.70 -4.86 -10.05
N LEU A 43 3.44 -4.79 -9.64
CA LEU A 43 2.56 -3.68 -10.02
C LEU A 43 2.93 -2.42 -9.24
N SER A 44 2.78 -1.27 -9.88
CA SER A 44 2.73 -0.01 -9.16
C SER A 44 1.43 0.07 -8.34
N ALA A 45 1.40 0.94 -7.33
CA ALA A 45 0.20 1.13 -6.51
C ALA A 45 -1.05 1.46 -7.35
N ASP A 46 -0.91 2.29 -8.39
CA ASP A 46 -2.02 2.65 -9.28
C ASP A 46 -2.49 1.48 -10.15
N ALA A 47 -1.56 0.66 -10.66
CA ALA A 47 -1.88 -0.50 -11.47
C ALA A 47 -2.57 -1.59 -10.64
N ALA A 48 -2.11 -1.82 -9.41
CA ALA A 48 -2.75 -2.75 -8.47
C ALA A 48 -4.14 -2.26 -8.04
N ALA A 49 -4.31 -0.95 -7.89
CA ALA A 49 -5.58 -0.31 -7.54
C ALA A 49 -6.40 0.07 -8.77
N SER A 50 -6.50 -0.79 -9.79
CA SER A 50 -7.28 -0.53 -11.02
C SER A 50 -8.76 -0.20 -10.72
N PRO A 51 -9.49 0.45 -11.66
CA PRO A 51 -10.89 0.81 -11.46
C PRO A 51 -11.79 -0.37 -11.01
N ASP A 52 -11.61 -1.55 -11.62
CA ASP A 52 -12.39 -2.75 -11.32
C ASP A 52 -12.05 -3.34 -9.94
N VAL A 53 -10.76 -3.31 -9.57
CA VAL A 53 -10.31 -3.72 -8.22
C VAL A 53 -10.92 -2.80 -7.18
N ARG A 54 -10.87 -1.47 -7.39
CA ARG A 54 -11.49 -0.49 -6.47
C ARG A 54 -13.01 -0.66 -6.38
N GLN A 55 -13.68 -0.99 -7.48
CA GLN A 55 -15.12 -1.26 -7.46
C GLN A 55 -15.43 -2.50 -6.62
N THR A 56 -14.65 -3.57 -6.80
CA THR A 56 -14.78 -4.81 -6.03
C THR A 56 -14.55 -4.58 -4.54
N LEU A 57 -13.48 -3.87 -4.18
CA LEU A 57 -13.18 -3.52 -2.79
C LEU A 57 -14.30 -2.68 -2.17
N ARG A 58 -14.79 -1.64 -2.86
CA ARG A 58 -15.91 -0.82 -2.35
C ARG A 58 -17.17 -1.65 -2.09
N ASN A 59 -17.52 -2.54 -3.01
CA ASN A 59 -18.70 -3.40 -2.86
C ASN A 59 -18.57 -4.34 -1.66
N ARG A 60 -17.41 -4.99 -1.51
CA ARG A 60 -17.13 -5.92 -0.41
C ARG A 60 -17.06 -5.20 0.94
N SER A 61 -16.35 -4.07 1.01
CA SER A 61 -16.25 -3.29 2.25
C SER A 61 -17.61 -2.77 2.70
N ARG A 62 -18.47 -2.30 1.77
CA ARG A 62 -19.85 -1.88 2.13
C ARG A 62 -20.66 -3.03 2.72
N TYR A 63 -20.57 -4.21 2.10
CA TYR A 63 -21.25 -5.39 2.62
C TYR A 63 -20.74 -5.78 4.01
N GLU A 64 -19.42 -5.84 4.21
CA GLU A 64 -18.84 -6.21 5.50
C GLU A 64 -19.22 -5.23 6.61
N VAL A 65 -19.11 -3.92 6.35
CA VAL A 65 -19.46 -2.87 7.32
C VAL A 65 -20.96 -2.91 7.67
N ALA A 66 -21.82 -3.25 6.72
CA ALA A 66 -23.26 -3.38 6.98
C ALA A 66 -23.61 -4.60 7.86
N ASN A 67 -22.80 -5.67 7.80
CA ASN A 67 -23.07 -6.93 8.50
C ASN A 67 -22.26 -7.11 9.80
N ASN A 68 -21.27 -6.26 10.05
CA ASN A 68 -20.38 -6.36 11.20
C ASN A 68 -20.42 -5.08 12.05
N SER A 69 -21.06 -5.16 13.22
CA SER A 69 -21.26 -4.01 14.12
C SER A 69 -19.94 -3.41 14.64
N TYR A 70 -18.89 -4.23 14.79
CA TYR A 70 -17.57 -3.75 15.19
C TYR A 70 -16.91 -2.93 14.08
N ALA A 71 -16.94 -3.46 12.85
CA ALA A 71 -16.47 -2.74 11.67
C ALA A 71 -17.25 -1.44 11.46
N ARG A 72 -18.57 -1.46 11.65
CA ARG A 72 -19.43 -0.26 11.58
C ARG A 72 -19.02 0.80 12.60
N GLY A 73 -18.77 0.41 13.85
CA GLY A 73 -18.31 1.32 14.89
C GLY A 73 -17.00 2.02 14.51
N ILE A 74 -15.99 1.24 14.10
CA ILE A 74 -14.68 1.77 13.69
C ILE A 74 -14.82 2.73 12.50
N VAL A 75 -15.55 2.33 11.46
CA VAL A 75 -15.72 3.14 10.25
C VAL A 75 -16.44 4.44 10.57
N LEU A 76 -17.45 4.43 11.44
CA LEU A 76 -18.16 5.65 11.82
C LEU A 76 -17.26 6.62 12.59
N THR A 77 -16.43 6.13 13.51
CA THR A 77 -15.42 6.95 14.20
C THR A 77 -14.46 7.59 13.21
N LEU A 78 -13.86 6.80 12.31
CA LEU A 78 -12.93 7.33 11.30
C LEU A 78 -13.60 8.31 10.34
N ALA A 79 -14.84 8.05 9.93
CA ALA A 79 -15.60 8.96 9.08
C ALA A 79 -15.94 10.28 9.81
N ASN A 80 -16.15 10.24 11.12
CA ASN A 80 -16.32 11.44 11.94
C ASN A 80 -15.04 12.27 12.03
N ASP A 81 -13.90 11.63 12.24
CA ASP A 81 -12.62 12.33 12.41
C ASP A 81 -12.03 12.82 11.08
N CYS A 82 -12.16 12.05 10.00
CA CYS A 82 -11.55 12.40 8.71
C CYS A 82 -12.44 13.27 7.83
N VAL A 83 -13.76 13.02 7.81
CA VAL A 83 -14.70 13.71 6.88
C VAL A 83 -15.52 14.78 7.62
N GLY A 84 -15.74 14.64 8.94
CA GLY A 84 -16.46 15.63 9.74
C GLY A 84 -17.91 15.82 9.27
N THR A 85 -18.31 17.08 9.06
CA THR A 85 -19.67 17.49 8.68
C THR A 85 -19.89 17.56 7.16
N GLY A 86 -18.97 17.01 6.36
CA GLY A 86 -19.07 16.99 4.91
C GLY A 86 -18.41 18.21 4.23
N PRO A 87 -18.49 18.29 2.89
CA PRO A 87 -17.82 19.33 2.12
C PRO A 87 -18.43 20.70 2.39
N ARG A 88 -17.57 21.71 2.60
CA ARG A 88 -17.95 23.12 2.64
C ARG A 88 -17.45 23.81 1.38
N LEU A 89 -18.36 24.40 0.62
CA LEU A 89 -18.01 25.24 -0.52
C LEU A 89 -17.51 26.58 0.01
N GLN A 90 -16.37 27.04 -0.50
CA GLN A 90 -15.84 28.37 -0.26
C GLN A 90 -15.38 28.94 -1.60
N LEU A 91 -16.03 30.02 -2.04
CA LEU A 91 -15.71 30.75 -3.26
C LEU A 91 -14.86 31.97 -2.92
N LEU A 92 -13.81 32.18 -3.71
CA LEU A 92 -12.82 33.24 -3.50
C LEU A 92 -12.76 34.17 -4.71
N THR A 93 -13.91 34.48 -5.30
CA THR A 93 -14.00 35.46 -6.39
C THR A 93 -14.03 36.89 -5.84
N GLU A 94 -13.80 37.89 -6.71
CA GLU A 94 -13.84 39.31 -6.31
C GLU A 94 -15.25 39.81 -5.94
N ASP A 95 -16.30 39.07 -6.32
CA ASP A 95 -17.69 39.41 -6.03
C ASP A 95 -18.17 38.65 -4.78
N ALA A 96 -18.15 39.35 -3.63
CA ALA A 96 -18.55 38.78 -2.35
C ALA A 96 -20.05 38.42 -2.30
N GLU A 97 -20.92 39.20 -2.95
CA GLU A 97 -22.36 38.95 -2.94
C GLU A 97 -22.70 37.70 -3.74
N ALA A 98 -22.07 37.52 -4.89
CA ALA A 98 -22.20 36.29 -5.68
C ALA A 98 -21.66 35.06 -4.93
N ASN A 99 -20.53 35.20 -4.23
CA ASN A 99 -19.96 34.11 -3.43
C ASN A 99 -20.96 33.66 -2.34
N ASP A 100 -21.47 34.59 -1.53
CA ASP A 100 -22.40 34.32 -0.44
C ASP A 100 -23.69 33.66 -0.94
N LEU A 101 -24.23 34.13 -2.08
CA LEU A 101 -25.44 33.57 -2.68
C LEU A 101 -25.23 32.11 -3.10
N ILE A 102 -24.11 31.81 -3.76
CA ILE A 102 -23.83 30.46 -4.24
C ILE A 102 -23.51 29.52 -3.07
N GLU A 103 -22.72 29.96 -2.10
CA GLU A 103 -22.41 29.18 -0.89
C GLU A 103 -23.69 28.86 -0.09
N THR A 104 -24.59 29.82 0.06
CA THR A 104 -25.89 29.62 0.70
C THR A 104 -26.74 28.61 -0.05
N ALA A 105 -26.84 28.74 -1.38
CA ALA A 105 -27.59 27.81 -2.23
C ALA A 105 -27.00 26.39 -2.16
N PHE A 106 -25.67 26.26 -2.17
CA PHE A 106 -24.99 24.98 -2.03
C PHE A 106 -25.27 24.34 -0.67
N ALA A 107 -25.21 25.12 0.42
CA ALA A 107 -25.49 24.62 1.76
C ALA A 107 -26.94 24.12 1.89
N ALA A 108 -27.92 24.86 1.33
CA ALA A 108 -29.32 24.46 1.30
C ALA A 108 -29.52 23.16 0.51
N TRP A 109 -28.94 23.07 -0.69
CA TRP A 109 -28.99 21.86 -1.50
C TRP A 109 -28.34 20.65 -0.81
N ALA A 110 -27.15 20.84 -0.21
CA ALA A 110 -26.44 19.79 0.50
C ALA A 110 -27.23 19.25 1.69
N ALA A 111 -27.96 20.12 2.40
CA ALA A 111 -28.86 19.72 3.48
C ALA A 111 -30.05 18.90 2.95
N GLU A 112 -30.68 19.35 1.86
CA GLU A 112 -31.85 18.69 1.25
C GLU A 112 -31.55 17.26 0.83
N ILE A 113 -30.43 17.04 0.12
CA ILE A 113 -30.04 15.71 -0.32
C ILE A 113 -29.36 14.87 0.78
N ARG A 114 -29.24 15.44 1.99
CA ARG A 114 -28.48 14.87 3.12
C ARG A 114 -27.07 14.46 2.71
N LEU A 115 -26.38 15.33 1.98
CA LEU A 115 -25.04 15.08 1.49
C LEU A 115 -24.06 14.66 2.61
N PRO A 116 -24.15 15.19 3.86
CA PRO A 116 -23.31 14.75 4.95
C PRO A 116 -23.75 13.48 5.70
N ALA A 117 -24.92 12.91 5.38
CA ALA A 117 -25.44 11.77 6.15
C ALA A 117 -24.53 10.54 6.01
N LYS A 118 -24.21 9.93 7.16
CA LYS A 118 -23.32 8.77 7.31
C LYS A 118 -24.11 7.50 7.59
#